data_AF-A0A813MJI9-F1
#
_entry.id   AF-A0A813MJI9-F1
#
_cell.length_a   1.000
_cell.length_b   1.000
_cell.length_c   1.000
_cell.angle_alpha   90.00
_cell.angle_beta   90.00
_cell.angle_gamma   90.00
#
_symmetry.space_group_name_H-M   'P 1'
#
loop_
_entity.id
_entity.type
_entity.pdbx_description
1 polymer ?
#
loop_
_entity_poly.entity_id
_entity_poly.type
_entity_poly.pdbx_seq_one_letter_code
_entity_poly.pdbx_strand_id
1 'polypeptide(L)'
;MFKLVISLSILSFIQCQTNPAITKWIQSTGAGYKGFRTNIYKIEYSSNYVYVQTNSIPSHSIGPWSSNPNDASGKNYTFKIPLNPTENTGAKTETPLGHIGLWINGVSVYNADDGMTYNNKGVWKRNAYVFEGVSFDACKGHPDGSSEYHQHINPSCLYNSTSTTHSPLIGFAFDGYPIYGPYGYSTATDSNSAIKRLTTSYKTRSIADRTTLSNGTVLTADLQGPTLSEYALGSFLQDYEYSAGYGDLDVYNGRYCKTPEYPSGTYAYFVATDASLAPVYPFVIGPTYRGNVVRDNIGPTSGKVSVTEATSLYYQYSSAQLNLFNLFTLVSAFLASRLF
;
A
#
# COMPACT_ATOMS: atom_id res chain seq x y z
N MET A 1 -46.81 39.23 -23.91
CA MET A 1 -46.68 37.91 -23.24
C MET A 1 -45.27 37.39 -23.48
N PHE A 2 -44.32 37.71 -22.60
CA PHE A 2 -42.98 37.10 -22.62
C PHE A 2 -43.02 35.86 -21.73
N LYS A 3 -42.82 34.68 -22.31
CA LYS A 3 -42.64 33.44 -21.55
C LYS A 3 -41.25 33.45 -20.93
N LEU A 4 -41.19 33.64 -19.61
CA LEU A 4 -39.98 33.45 -18.82
C LEU A 4 -39.70 31.95 -18.72
N VAL A 5 -38.71 31.46 -19.47
CA VAL A 5 -38.21 30.09 -19.33
C VAL A 5 -37.31 30.06 -18.10
N ILE A 6 -37.82 29.53 -16.99
CA ILE A 6 -37.03 29.28 -15.78
C ILE A 6 -36.17 28.04 -16.06
N SER A 7 -34.89 28.27 -16.36
CA SER A 7 -33.88 27.20 -16.38
C SER A 7 -33.66 26.74 -14.94
N LEU A 8 -34.10 25.52 -14.63
CA LEU A 8 -33.90 24.89 -13.33
C LEU A 8 -32.41 24.54 -13.18
N SER A 9 -31.63 25.45 -12.59
CA SER A 9 -30.24 25.20 -12.21
C SER A 9 -30.21 24.08 -11.17
N ILE A 10 -29.80 22.88 -11.57
CA ILE A 10 -29.56 21.77 -10.65
C ILE A 10 -28.42 22.20 -9.72
N LEU A 11 -28.73 22.54 -8.46
CA LEU A 11 -27.74 22.65 -7.41
C LEU A 11 -27.19 21.24 -7.15
N SER A 12 -26.05 20.93 -7.76
CA SER A 12 -25.26 19.76 -7.38
C SER A 12 -24.71 19.98 -5.98
N PHE A 13 -25.36 19.40 -4.97
CA PHE A 13 -24.77 19.27 -3.65
C PHE A 13 -23.51 18.41 -3.78
N ILE A 14 -22.32 19.01 -3.65
CA ILE A 14 -21.08 18.26 -3.53
C ILE A 14 -21.14 17.56 -2.18
N GLN A 15 -21.45 16.26 -2.17
CA GLN A 15 -21.17 15.45 -0.99
C GLN A 15 -19.65 15.45 -0.81
N CYS A 16 -19.18 16.12 0.24
CA CYS A 16 -17.78 16.07 0.63
C CYS A 16 -17.48 14.62 0.98
N GLN A 17 -16.74 13.93 0.12
CA GLN A 17 -16.35 12.55 0.34
C GLN A 17 -15.40 12.49 1.54
N THR A 18 -15.68 11.60 2.49
CA THR A 18 -14.89 11.43 3.71
C THR A 18 -14.13 10.11 3.75
N ASN A 19 -14.41 9.17 2.85
CA ASN A 19 -13.74 7.88 2.82
C ASN A 19 -12.22 8.09 2.61
N PRO A 20 -11.36 7.61 3.53
CA PRO A 20 -9.91 7.74 3.42
C PRO A 20 -9.35 7.17 2.11
N ALA A 21 -9.95 6.10 1.58
CA ALA A 21 -9.57 5.51 0.29
C ALA A 21 -9.80 6.46 -0.89
N ILE A 22 -10.61 7.51 -0.76
CA ILE A 22 -10.74 8.53 -1.82
C ILE A 22 -9.87 9.75 -1.53
N THR A 23 -9.70 10.10 -0.26
CA THR A 23 -9.17 11.42 0.13
C THR A 23 -7.67 11.45 0.46
N LYS A 24 -7.03 10.30 0.73
CA LYS A 24 -5.66 10.25 1.28
C LYS A 24 -4.54 10.11 0.27
N TRP A 25 -4.83 10.08 -1.02
CA TRP A 25 -3.84 10.03 -2.09
C TRP A 25 -3.03 11.33 -2.18
N ILE A 26 -1.74 11.26 -2.50
CA ILE A 26 -0.93 12.43 -2.82
C ILE A 26 -1.10 12.71 -4.31
N GLN A 27 -1.74 13.83 -4.66
CA GLN A 27 -1.91 14.19 -6.05
C GLN A 27 -0.62 14.75 -6.68
N SER A 28 -0.48 14.52 -7.97
CA SER A 28 0.60 15.02 -8.81
C SER A 28 0.64 16.56 -8.78
N THR A 29 1.79 17.13 -8.45
CA THR A 29 2.04 18.58 -8.52
C THR A 29 2.95 18.97 -9.68
N GLY A 30 3.44 18.00 -10.46
CA GLY A 30 4.35 18.25 -11.57
C GLY A 30 5.11 17.00 -12.02
N ALA A 31 6.37 17.21 -12.41
CA ALA A 31 7.27 16.19 -12.89
C ALA A 31 8.40 15.91 -11.87
N GLY A 32 8.94 14.68 -11.90
CA GLY A 32 9.98 14.18 -11.01
C GLY A 32 11.12 13.57 -11.81
N TYR A 33 11.53 12.36 -11.44
CA TYR A 33 12.63 11.64 -12.09
C TYR A 33 12.47 11.62 -13.62
N LYS A 34 13.52 12.04 -14.33
CA LYS A 34 13.57 12.15 -15.81
C LYS A 34 12.38 12.89 -16.45
N GLY A 35 11.74 13.81 -15.72
CA GLY A 35 10.61 14.60 -16.23
C GLY A 35 9.28 13.85 -16.29
N PHE A 36 9.20 12.63 -15.76
CA PHE A 36 7.93 11.91 -15.67
C PHE A 36 7.00 12.57 -14.65
N ARG A 37 5.69 12.57 -14.93
CA ARG A 37 4.67 13.03 -13.99
C ARG A 37 4.81 12.31 -12.64
N THR A 38 4.52 12.94 -11.52
CA THR A 38 4.69 12.31 -10.20
C THR A 38 3.36 11.92 -9.56
N ASN A 39 3.44 11.03 -8.59
CA ASN A 39 2.38 10.64 -7.68
C ASN A 39 1.08 10.12 -8.36
N ILE A 40 -0.09 10.40 -7.75
CA ILE A 40 -1.40 10.07 -8.32
C ILE A 40 -1.87 11.21 -9.21
N TYR A 41 -2.11 10.96 -10.49
CA TYR A 41 -2.53 12.00 -11.43
C TYR A 41 -4.02 12.05 -11.72
N LYS A 42 -4.76 10.98 -11.39
CA LYS A 42 -6.22 10.95 -11.50
C LYS A 42 -6.80 10.09 -10.38
N ILE A 43 -7.85 10.59 -9.74
CA ILE A 43 -8.62 9.87 -8.71
C ILE A 43 -10.08 9.95 -9.11
N GLU A 44 -10.70 8.83 -9.40
CA GLU A 44 -12.13 8.73 -9.69
C GLU A 44 -12.78 7.75 -8.73
N TYR A 45 -14.06 7.90 -8.41
CA TYR A 45 -14.71 6.99 -7.49
C TYR A 45 -16.17 6.72 -7.87
N SER A 46 -16.63 5.52 -7.54
CA SER A 46 -18.02 5.07 -7.61
C SER A 46 -18.56 4.85 -6.18
N SER A 47 -19.70 4.17 -6.05
CA SER A 47 -20.20 3.73 -4.75
C SER A 47 -19.34 2.64 -4.11
N ASN A 48 -18.59 1.88 -4.92
CA ASN A 48 -17.92 0.65 -4.47
C ASN A 48 -16.40 0.75 -4.54
N TYR A 49 -15.86 1.56 -5.44
CA TYR A 49 -14.42 1.62 -5.71
C TYR A 49 -13.92 3.05 -5.82
N VAL A 50 -12.66 3.24 -5.47
CA VAL A 50 -11.84 4.33 -5.97
C VAL A 50 -10.91 3.78 -7.06
N TYR A 51 -10.72 4.54 -8.12
CA TYR A 51 -9.80 4.28 -9.21
C TYR A 51 -8.69 5.32 -9.14
N VAL A 52 -7.44 4.86 -9.16
CA VAL A 52 -6.26 5.73 -9.11
C VAL A 52 -5.36 5.45 -10.29
N GLN A 53 -4.94 6.54 -10.94
CA GLN A 53 -3.98 6.47 -12.03
C GLN A 53 -2.63 7.03 -11.61
N THR A 54 -1.59 6.27 -11.89
CA THR A 54 -0.20 6.58 -11.50
C THR A 54 0.79 5.95 -12.48
N ASN A 55 2.02 6.42 -12.42
CA ASN A 55 3.13 5.91 -13.21
C ASN A 55 4.25 5.31 -12.34
N SER A 56 3.98 5.10 -11.05
CA SER A 56 4.94 4.63 -10.05
C SER A 56 6.19 5.51 -9.88
N ILE A 57 6.09 6.82 -10.17
CA ILE A 57 7.15 7.79 -9.92
C ILE A 57 6.73 8.73 -8.79
N PRO A 58 7.42 8.76 -7.65
CA PRO A 58 7.10 9.67 -6.55
C PRO A 58 7.61 11.09 -6.83
N SER A 59 7.14 12.07 -6.05
CA SER A 59 7.64 13.45 -6.11
C SER A 59 8.96 13.68 -5.40
N HIS A 60 9.39 12.77 -4.52
CA HIS A 60 10.72 12.82 -3.93
C HIS A 60 11.78 12.29 -4.92
N SER A 61 13.03 12.68 -4.72
CA SER A 61 14.15 12.19 -5.52
C SER A 61 14.34 10.67 -5.34
N ILE A 62 14.48 9.95 -6.45
CA ILE A 62 14.77 8.52 -6.49
C ILE A 62 16.10 8.27 -7.21
N GLY A 63 16.71 7.13 -6.94
CA GLY A 63 18.06 6.82 -7.38
C GLY A 63 19.14 7.71 -6.73
N PRO A 64 20.41 7.57 -7.15
CA PRO A 64 20.91 6.56 -8.08
C PRO A 64 20.82 5.13 -7.51
N TRP A 65 20.81 4.12 -8.39
CA TRP A 65 20.82 2.70 -8.02
C TRP A 65 22.15 2.06 -8.45
N SER A 66 23.21 2.26 -7.68
CA SER A 66 24.57 1.87 -8.06
C SER A 66 24.78 0.38 -8.36
N SER A 67 23.91 -0.48 -7.82
CA SER A 67 23.94 -1.94 -8.00
C SER A 67 22.68 -2.48 -8.70
N ASN A 68 21.94 -1.62 -9.40
CA ASN A 68 20.83 -2.02 -10.27
C ASN A 68 21.20 -1.67 -11.73
N PRO A 69 21.13 -2.61 -12.68
CA PRO A 69 21.39 -2.31 -14.09
C PRO A 69 20.25 -1.52 -14.76
N ASN A 70 19.08 -1.43 -14.13
CA ASN A 70 17.89 -0.79 -14.68
C ASN A 70 17.76 0.66 -14.18
N ASP A 71 17.12 1.48 -15.01
CA ASP A 71 16.64 2.81 -14.64
C ASP A 71 15.11 2.80 -14.53
N ALA A 72 14.55 3.65 -13.67
CA ALA A 72 13.11 3.85 -13.61
C ALA A 72 12.57 4.55 -14.87
N SER A 73 11.35 4.20 -15.26
CA SER A 73 10.58 4.90 -16.27
C SER A 73 9.14 5.07 -15.81
N GLY A 74 8.47 6.14 -16.25
CA GLY A 74 7.05 6.30 -15.99
C GLY A 74 6.23 5.15 -16.58
N LYS A 75 5.36 4.56 -15.77
CA LYS A 75 4.33 3.59 -16.17
C LYS A 75 3.01 4.27 -16.49
N ASN A 76 2.00 3.47 -16.82
CA ASN A 76 0.63 3.94 -17.00
C ASN A 76 -0.30 2.93 -16.36
N TYR A 77 -0.41 3.03 -15.04
CA TYR A 77 -1.23 2.12 -14.27
C TYR A 77 -2.54 2.75 -13.86
N THR A 78 -3.57 1.91 -13.86
CA THR A 78 -4.86 2.16 -13.22
C THR A 78 -5.13 0.99 -12.28
N PHE A 79 -5.32 1.32 -11.00
CA PHE A 79 -5.72 0.38 -9.96
C PHE A 79 -7.10 0.76 -9.43
N LYS A 80 -7.86 -0.20 -8.89
CA LYS A 80 -9.12 0.05 -8.18
C LYS A 80 -9.10 -0.47 -6.74
N ILE A 81 -9.37 0.37 -5.75
CA ILE A 81 -9.39 -0.02 -4.33
C ILE A 81 -10.85 -0.12 -3.86
N PRO A 82 -11.27 -1.24 -3.23
CA PRO A 82 -12.60 -1.35 -2.62
C PRO A 82 -12.81 -0.29 -1.52
N LEU A 83 -13.95 0.41 -1.54
CA LEU A 83 -14.31 1.39 -0.50
C LEU A 83 -14.83 0.73 0.78
N ASN A 84 -15.33 -0.50 0.67
CA ASN A 84 -15.90 -1.30 1.75
C ASN A 84 -15.24 -2.70 1.75
N PRO A 85 -13.96 -2.81 2.20
CA PRO A 85 -13.26 -4.08 2.22
C PRO A 85 -13.94 -5.08 3.15
N THR A 86 -14.00 -6.33 2.71
CA THR A 86 -14.60 -7.44 3.48
C THR A 86 -13.57 -8.54 3.66
N GLU A 87 -13.66 -9.21 4.81
CA GLU A 87 -12.87 -10.41 5.08
C GLU A 87 -13.19 -11.49 4.05
N ASN A 88 -12.15 -12.17 3.56
CA ASN A 88 -12.32 -13.43 2.83
C ASN A 88 -12.37 -14.59 3.85
N THR A 89 -13.53 -15.21 4.06
CA THR A 89 -13.69 -16.34 4.98
C THR A 89 -13.36 -17.71 4.35
N GLY A 90 -13.09 -17.75 3.05
CA GLY A 90 -12.71 -18.95 2.32
C GLY A 90 -11.21 -19.12 2.17
N ALA A 91 -10.80 -19.74 1.06
CA ALA A 91 -9.38 -19.90 0.72
C ALA A 91 -8.73 -18.52 0.52
N LYS A 92 -7.65 -18.29 1.26
CA LYS A 92 -6.92 -17.01 1.22
C LYS A 92 -6.19 -16.85 -0.11
N THR A 93 -5.99 -15.59 -0.49
CA THR A 93 -5.23 -15.25 -1.69
C THR A 93 -3.78 -15.02 -1.30
N GLU A 94 -2.85 -15.72 -1.93
CA GLU A 94 -1.41 -15.47 -1.82
C GLU A 94 -1.05 -14.08 -2.36
N THR A 95 -0.08 -13.40 -1.74
CA THR A 95 0.54 -12.19 -2.29
C THR A 95 1.50 -12.58 -3.41
N PRO A 96 1.15 -12.34 -4.70
CA PRO A 96 2.02 -12.74 -5.81
C PRO A 96 3.25 -11.82 -5.91
N LEU A 97 4.17 -12.18 -6.80
CA LEU A 97 5.17 -11.23 -7.30
C LEU A 97 4.48 -10.04 -8.01
N GLY A 98 5.18 -8.93 -8.12
CA GLY A 98 4.64 -7.70 -8.69
C GLY A 98 3.73 -6.98 -7.70
N HIS A 99 2.70 -6.31 -8.23
CA HIS A 99 1.87 -5.41 -7.43
C HIS A 99 1.05 -6.17 -6.38
N ILE A 100 1.15 -5.76 -5.11
CA ILE A 100 0.32 -6.28 -4.01
C ILE A 100 -0.46 -5.19 -3.24
N GLY A 101 -0.08 -3.94 -3.44
CA GLY A 101 -0.75 -2.76 -2.92
C GLY A 101 -0.19 -1.52 -3.57
N LEU A 102 -0.67 -0.37 -3.10
CA LEU A 102 -0.23 0.93 -3.57
C LEU A 102 0.03 1.87 -2.41
N TRP A 103 1.17 2.54 -2.41
CA TRP A 103 1.42 3.65 -1.51
C TRP A 103 0.55 4.85 -1.90
N ILE A 104 0.27 5.76 -0.96
CA ILE A 104 -0.57 6.93 -1.23
C ILE A 104 0.02 7.88 -2.29
N ASN A 105 1.32 7.79 -2.56
CA ASN A 105 1.98 8.50 -3.66
C ASN A 105 1.99 7.69 -4.98
N GLY A 106 1.27 6.57 -5.08
CA GLY A 106 1.21 5.80 -6.33
C GLY A 106 2.41 4.92 -6.65
N VAL A 107 3.41 4.84 -5.77
CA VAL A 107 4.48 3.84 -5.92
C VAL A 107 3.95 2.46 -5.53
N SER A 108 4.26 1.46 -6.35
CA SER A 108 3.85 0.07 -6.15
C SER A 108 4.48 -0.56 -4.92
N VAL A 109 3.67 -1.33 -4.19
CA VAL A 109 4.13 -2.21 -3.11
C VAL A 109 4.32 -3.61 -3.67
N TYR A 110 5.52 -4.17 -3.53
CA TYR A 110 5.82 -5.57 -3.87
C TYR A 110 5.95 -6.41 -2.58
N ASN A 111 5.81 -7.73 -2.70
CA ASN A 111 5.91 -8.65 -1.56
C ASN A 111 7.37 -8.87 -1.10
N ALA A 112 7.61 -9.77 -0.14
CA ALA A 112 8.96 -10.04 0.37
C ALA A 112 9.86 -10.88 -0.57
N ASP A 113 9.31 -11.38 -1.68
CA ASP A 113 9.95 -12.30 -2.63
C ASP A 113 10.59 -11.48 -3.76
N ASP A 114 11.86 -11.72 -4.07
CA ASP A 114 12.53 -11.08 -5.22
C ASP A 114 12.27 -11.79 -6.56
N GLY A 115 11.51 -12.88 -6.53
CA GLY A 115 11.17 -13.67 -7.71
C GLY A 115 12.19 -14.74 -8.08
N MET A 116 13.29 -14.88 -7.33
CA MET A 116 14.29 -15.92 -7.49
C MET A 116 14.19 -16.99 -6.39
N THR A 117 14.56 -18.22 -6.73
CA THR A 117 14.62 -19.33 -5.76
C THR A 117 15.96 -20.04 -5.82
N TYR A 118 16.38 -20.64 -4.70
CA TYR A 118 17.56 -21.48 -4.68
C TYR A 118 17.44 -22.61 -5.73
N ASN A 119 18.47 -22.73 -6.58
CA ASN A 119 18.53 -23.70 -7.69
C ASN A 119 17.32 -23.70 -8.63
N ASN A 120 16.55 -22.62 -8.70
CA ASN A 120 15.34 -22.50 -9.53
C ASN A 120 14.31 -23.63 -9.29
N LYS A 121 14.18 -24.10 -8.05
CA LYS A 121 13.28 -25.20 -7.66
C LYS A 121 11.92 -24.75 -7.12
N GLY A 122 11.70 -23.45 -6.94
CA GLY A 122 10.39 -22.92 -6.50
C GLY A 122 10.10 -23.04 -5.00
N VAL A 123 11.00 -23.62 -4.20
CA VAL A 123 10.78 -23.84 -2.76
C VAL A 123 11.39 -22.73 -1.92
N TRP A 124 12.71 -22.55 -1.98
CA TRP A 124 13.44 -21.59 -1.15
C TRP A 124 13.50 -20.24 -1.87
N LYS A 125 12.51 -19.40 -1.58
CA LYS A 125 12.33 -18.07 -2.16
C LYS A 125 13.25 -17.07 -1.50
N ARG A 126 14.00 -16.32 -2.29
CA ARG A 126 14.95 -15.34 -1.77
C ARG A 126 14.21 -14.14 -1.17
N ASN A 127 14.72 -13.66 -0.06
CA ASN A 127 14.23 -12.47 0.63
C ASN A 127 14.75 -11.21 -0.09
N ALA A 128 13.83 -10.42 -0.66
CA ALA A 128 14.17 -9.21 -1.41
C ALA A 128 15.02 -8.21 -0.62
N TYR A 129 14.78 -8.04 0.68
CA TYR A 129 15.61 -7.14 1.48
C TYR A 129 17.07 -7.62 1.59
N VAL A 130 17.28 -8.93 1.70
CA VAL A 130 18.62 -9.51 1.81
C VAL A 130 19.35 -9.51 0.47
N PHE A 131 18.65 -9.86 -0.61
CA PHE A 131 19.27 -10.11 -1.91
C PHE A 131 19.27 -8.92 -2.85
N GLU A 132 18.28 -8.03 -2.75
CA GLU A 132 18.15 -6.85 -3.61
C GLU A 132 18.45 -5.55 -2.85
N GLY A 133 18.59 -5.59 -1.52
CA GLY A 133 18.81 -4.39 -0.70
C GLY A 133 20.01 -3.54 -1.12
N VAL A 134 21.03 -4.14 -1.73
CA VAL A 134 22.20 -3.43 -2.31
C VAL A 134 21.84 -2.53 -3.49
N SER A 135 20.72 -2.83 -4.16
CA SER A 135 20.24 -2.14 -5.36
C SER A 135 19.23 -1.04 -5.05
N PHE A 136 18.75 -0.94 -3.81
CA PHE A 136 17.79 0.07 -3.39
C PHE A 136 18.41 1.46 -3.31
N ASP A 137 17.64 2.49 -3.62
CA ASP A 137 18.03 3.88 -3.38
C ASP A 137 17.88 4.30 -1.90
N ALA A 138 18.16 5.57 -1.62
CA ALA A 138 18.01 6.15 -0.29
C ALA A 138 16.56 6.06 0.25
N CYS A 139 15.57 5.96 -0.63
CA CYS A 139 14.16 5.84 -0.32
C CYS A 139 13.66 4.39 -0.31
N LYS A 140 14.58 3.42 -0.38
CA LYS A 140 14.30 1.98 -0.26
C LYS A 140 13.49 1.38 -1.41
N GLY A 141 13.54 2.01 -2.58
CA GLY A 141 12.97 1.47 -3.81
C GLY A 141 14.00 1.30 -4.91
N HIS A 142 13.63 0.56 -5.95
CA HIS A 142 14.45 0.34 -7.13
C HIS A 142 13.60 -0.02 -8.36
N PRO A 143 14.13 0.16 -9.59
CA PRO A 143 13.47 -0.31 -10.80
C PRO A 143 13.63 -1.82 -11.01
N ASP A 144 12.56 -2.48 -11.42
CA ASP A 144 12.62 -3.85 -11.93
C ASP A 144 13.13 -3.93 -13.38
N GLY A 145 13.21 -5.14 -13.94
CA GLY A 145 13.62 -5.37 -15.33
C GLY A 145 12.65 -4.79 -16.39
N SER A 146 11.45 -4.36 -15.99
CA SER A 146 10.53 -3.62 -16.83
C SER A 146 10.67 -2.10 -16.64
N SER A 147 11.65 -1.63 -15.86
CA SER A 147 11.85 -0.23 -15.45
C SER A 147 10.79 0.33 -14.51
N GLU A 148 10.04 -0.50 -13.78
CA GLU A 148 9.09 -0.04 -12.75
C GLU A 148 9.79 0.22 -11.43
N TYR A 149 9.76 1.47 -10.96
CA TYR A 149 10.15 1.78 -9.60
C TYR A 149 9.12 1.27 -8.60
N HIS A 150 9.56 0.47 -7.63
CA HIS A 150 8.71 -0.14 -6.61
C HIS A 150 9.47 -0.29 -5.29
N GLN A 151 8.75 -0.67 -4.24
CA GLN A 151 9.30 -0.88 -2.90
C GLN A 151 8.77 -2.20 -2.29
N HIS A 152 9.66 -2.98 -1.70
CA HIS A 152 9.33 -4.18 -0.94
C HIS A 152 9.13 -3.91 0.56
N ILE A 153 9.76 -2.84 1.05
CA ILE A 153 9.94 -2.55 2.47
C ILE A 153 9.38 -1.18 2.85
N ASN A 154 9.51 -0.81 4.13
CA ASN A 154 9.06 0.48 4.66
C ASN A 154 9.52 1.68 3.79
N PRO A 155 8.59 2.47 3.22
CA PRO A 155 8.92 3.55 2.30
C PRO A 155 9.42 4.79 3.06
N SER A 156 10.72 4.82 3.39
CA SER A 156 11.30 5.79 4.33
C SER A 156 11.19 7.26 3.92
N CYS A 157 11.00 7.55 2.64
CA CYS A 157 10.82 8.92 2.12
C CYS A 157 9.35 9.34 1.95
N LEU A 158 8.39 8.45 2.23
CA LEU A 158 6.97 8.74 2.06
C LEU A 158 6.36 9.44 3.26
N TYR A 159 6.85 9.14 4.46
CA TYR A 159 6.31 9.65 5.71
C TYR A 159 7.37 9.68 6.79
N ASN A 160 7.11 10.48 7.84
CA ASN A 160 7.93 10.48 9.05
C ASN A 160 7.26 9.62 10.11
N SER A 161 7.98 8.63 10.63
CA SER A 161 7.53 7.83 11.77
C SER A 161 8.02 8.45 13.08
N THR A 162 7.15 8.59 14.08
CA THR A 162 7.53 8.94 15.45
C THR A 162 6.94 7.92 16.41
N SER A 163 7.64 7.65 17.52
CA SER A 163 7.15 6.71 18.53
C SER A 163 6.04 7.29 19.43
N THR A 164 5.68 8.56 19.23
CA THR A 164 4.77 9.31 20.09
C THR A 164 3.40 9.54 19.47
N THR A 165 3.22 9.28 18.17
CA THR A 165 1.94 9.42 17.48
C THR A 165 1.60 8.18 16.66
N HIS A 166 0.30 7.90 16.48
CA HIS A 166 -0.13 6.86 15.56
C HIS A 166 0.45 7.14 14.17
N SER A 167 0.96 6.10 13.50
CA SER A 167 1.49 6.26 12.15
C SER A 167 0.41 6.75 11.18
N PRO A 168 0.77 7.52 10.15
CA PRO A 168 -0.19 7.91 9.13
C PRO A 168 -0.61 6.70 8.29
N LEU A 169 -1.78 6.82 7.65
CA LEU A 169 -2.14 5.96 6.52
C LEU A 169 -1.17 6.27 5.37
N ILE A 170 -0.45 5.26 4.91
CA ILE A 170 0.61 5.39 3.88
C ILE A 170 0.33 4.60 2.61
N GLY A 171 -0.68 3.74 2.60
CA GLY A 171 -1.09 3.02 1.40
C GLY A 171 -2.37 2.21 1.58
N PHE A 172 -2.71 1.44 0.56
CA PHE A 172 -3.81 0.48 0.58
C PHE A 172 -3.36 -0.84 -0.03
N ALA A 173 -3.70 -1.94 0.63
CA ALA A 173 -3.58 -3.27 0.05
C ALA A 173 -4.69 -3.49 -0.98
N PHE A 174 -4.49 -4.41 -1.94
CA PHE A 174 -5.49 -4.65 -2.99
C PHE A 174 -6.72 -5.48 -2.57
N ASP A 175 -6.81 -5.87 -1.30
CA ASP A 175 -8.08 -6.28 -0.66
C ASP A 175 -8.85 -5.09 -0.06
N GLY A 176 -8.32 -3.86 -0.17
CA GLY A 176 -8.97 -2.61 0.21
C GLY A 176 -8.66 -2.13 1.63
N TYR A 177 -7.95 -2.90 2.44
CA TYR A 177 -7.59 -2.46 3.79
C TYR A 177 -6.41 -1.47 3.76
N PRO A 178 -6.42 -0.47 4.66
CA PRO A 178 -5.35 0.53 4.75
C PRO A 178 -4.03 -0.07 5.26
N ILE A 179 -2.93 0.53 4.83
CA ILE A 179 -1.57 0.24 5.28
C ILE A 179 -1.03 1.44 6.05
N TYR A 180 -0.46 1.18 7.22
CA TYR A 180 0.10 2.18 8.14
C TYR A 180 1.60 2.00 8.34
N GLY A 181 2.27 3.07 8.79
CA GLY A 181 3.61 2.99 9.39
C GLY A 181 3.64 2.11 10.66
N PRO A 182 4.80 1.89 11.30
CA PRO A 182 4.97 0.80 12.28
C PRO A 182 4.38 1.09 13.67
N TYR A 183 3.81 2.27 13.91
CA TYR A 183 3.28 2.68 15.22
C TYR A 183 1.76 2.75 15.24
N GLY A 184 1.16 2.22 16.31
CA GLY A 184 -0.28 2.29 16.56
C GLY A 184 -0.61 2.32 18.04
N TYR A 185 -1.90 2.34 18.35
CA TYR A 185 -2.40 2.27 19.73
C TYR A 185 -2.01 0.96 20.41
N SER A 186 -1.56 1.00 21.67
CA SER A 186 -1.12 -0.19 22.40
C SER A 186 -2.28 -1.15 22.65
N THR A 187 -3.47 -0.61 22.92
CA THR A 187 -4.73 -1.34 22.93
C THR A 187 -5.45 -1.10 21.61
N ALA A 188 -5.61 -2.15 20.80
CA ALA A 188 -6.13 -2.05 19.44
C ALA A 188 -7.49 -1.33 19.33
N THR A 189 -8.35 -1.42 20.34
CA THR A 189 -9.71 -0.86 20.34
C THR A 189 -9.84 0.47 21.10
N ASP A 190 -8.75 1.02 21.62
CA ASP A 190 -8.74 2.24 22.42
C ASP A 190 -7.78 3.29 21.85
N SER A 191 -8.34 4.33 21.24
CA SER A 191 -7.61 5.45 20.67
C SER A 191 -6.97 6.38 21.70
N ASN A 192 -7.24 6.18 22.99
CA ASN A 192 -6.59 6.90 24.09
C ASN A 192 -5.43 6.12 24.72
N SER A 193 -5.23 4.87 24.30
CA SER A 193 -4.10 4.08 24.80
C SER A 193 -2.77 4.61 24.29
N ALA A 194 -1.69 4.26 25.00
CA ALA A 194 -0.34 4.69 24.64
C ALA A 194 0.03 4.28 23.21
N ILE A 195 0.94 5.02 22.57
CA ILE A 195 1.50 4.62 21.27
C ILE A 195 2.63 3.62 21.50
N LYS A 196 2.67 2.55 20.69
CA LYS A 196 3.79 1.61 20.63
C LYS A 196 4.09 1.23 19.19
N ARG A 197 5.30 0.72 18.97
CA ARG A 197 5.62 0.01 17.73
C ARG A 197 4.87 -1.32 17.73
N LEU A 198 4.14 -1.61 16.66
CA LEU A 198 3.48 -2.89 16.45
C LEU A 198 4.47 -3.85 15.79
N THR A 199 4.64 -5.03 16.39
CA THR A 199 5.59 -6.03 15.88
C THR A 199 4.87 -7.14 15.11
N THR A 200 5.52 -7.63 14.05
CA THR A 200 5.12 -8.84 13.34
C THR A 200 5.15 -10.06 14.27
N SER A 201 4.24 -11.01 14.05
CA SER A 201 4.26 -12.32 14.71
C SER A 201 5.06 -13.38 13.93
N TYR A 202 5.75 -12.97 12.87
CA TYR A 202 6.75 -13.80 12.21
C TYR A 202 8.09 -13.70 12.92
N LYS A 203 8.77 -14.85 13.05
CA LYS A 203 10.12 -14.93 13.59
C LYS A 203 10.97 -15.85 12.71
N THR A 204 12.28 -15.62 12.73
CA THR A 204 13.23 -16.56 12.13
C THR A 204 13.13 -17.90 12.88
N ARG A 205 13.05 -18.99 12.13
CA ARG A 205 12.98 -20.35 12.67
C ARG A 205 14.29 -20.71 13.38
N SER A 206 14.20 -21.56 14.39
CA SER A 206 15.37 -22.21 15.00
C SER A 206 15.56 -23.58 14.37
N ILE A 207 16.32 -23.64 13.29
CA ILE A 207 16.57 -24.86 12.50
C ILE A 207 18.08 -25.08 12.34
N ALA A 208 18.51 -26.34 12.26
CA ALA A 208 19.91 -26.70 11.99
C ALA A 208 20.21 -26.81 10.49
N ASP A 209 19.18 -27.12 9.69
CA ASP A 209 19.25 -27.25 8.24
C ASP A 209 17.91 -26.87 7.59
N ARG A 210 17.91 -26.85 6.26
CA ARG A 210 16.76 -26.50 5.41
C ARG A 210 16.10 -27.75 4.81
N THR A 211 15.86 -28.76 5.64
CA THR A 211 15.21 -30.03 5.23
C THR A 211 13.71 -30.05 5.44
N THR A 212 13.16 -29.09 6.18
CA THR A 212 11.72 -29.00 6.50
C THR A 212 11.18 -27.59 6.28
N LEU A 213 9.90 -27.50 5.91
CA LEU A 213 9.15 -26.23 5.87
C LEU A 213 8.53 -25.91 7.23
N SER A 214 8.07 -24.66 7.41
CA SER A 214 7.48 -24.17 8.67
C SER A 214 6.18 -24.89 9.07
N ASN A 215 5.48 -25.52 8.12
CA ASN A 215 4.30 -26.35 8.38
C ASN A 215 4.65 -27.82 8.73
N GLY A 216 5.93 -28.16 8.85
CA GLY A 216 6.41 -29.52 9.16
C GLY A 216 6.61 -30.42 7.95
N THR A 217 6.35 -29.96 6.71
CA THR A 217 6.62 -30.76 5.50
C THR A 217 8.12 -31.07 5.40
N VAL A 218 8.46 -32.37 5.35
CA VAL A 218 9.82 -32.86 5.07
C VAL A 218 10.07 -32.85 3.57
N LEU A 219 11.19 -32.26 3.14
CA LEU A 219 11.54 -32.10 1.73
C LEU A 219 12.39 -33.27 1.23
N THR A 220 12.15 -33.69 0.00
CA THR A 220 13.05 -34.58 -0.74
C THR A 220 14.39 -33.88 -0.98
N ALA A 221 15.48 -34.65 -1.11
CA ALA A 221 16.84 -34.13 -1.19
C ALA A 221 17.02 -33.05 -2.28
N ASP A 222 16.30 -33.15 -3.40
CA ASP A 222 16.34 -32.20 -4.52
C ASP A 222 15.62 -30.87 -4.26
N LEU A 223 14.80 -30.80 -3.21
CA LEU A 223 14.03 -29.62 -2.80
C LEU A 223 14.56 -28.98 -1.50
N GLN A 224 15.54 -29.59 -0.85
CA GLN A 224 16.17 -29.05 0.35
C GLN A 224 16.91 -27.73 0.05
N GLY A 225 16.94 -26.85 1.04
CA GLY A 225 17.59 -25.55 0.90
C GLY A 225 19.09 -25.64 1.12
N PRO A 226 19.81 -24.54 0.86
CA PRO A 226 21.26 -24.50 1.08
C PRO A 226 21.61 -24.62 2.56
N THR A 227 22.87 -24.93 2.84
CA THR A 227 23.39 -25.00 4.21
C THR A 227 23.39 -23.63 4.88
N LEU A 228 23.37 -23.60 6.22
CA LEU A 228 23.39 -22.34 6.98
C LEU A 228 24.74 -21.60 6.87
N SER A 229 25.81 -22.31 6.52
CA SER A 229 27.12 -21.72 6.22
C SER A 229 27.19 -21.09 4.82
N GLU A 230 26.42 -21.62 3.87
CA GLU A 230 26.32 -21.05 2.51
C GLU A 230 25.41 -19.81 2.54
N TYR A 231 24.28 -19.90 3.22
CA TYR A 231 23.34 -18.78 3.41
C TYR A 231 22.82 -18.77 4.85
N ALA A 232 23.05 -17.65 5.55
CA ALA A 232 22.54 -17.46 6.91
C ALA A 232 21.01 -17.51 6.97
N LEU A 233 20.46 -17.77 8.16
CA LEU A 233 19.01 -17.74 8.36
C LEU A 233 18.45 -16.33 8.09
N GLY A 234 17.30 -16.29 7.43
CA GLY A 234 16.64 -15.05 7.00
C GLY A 234 16.91 -14.71 5.53
N SER A 235 17.84 -15.40 4.88
CA SER A 235 18.05 -15.30 3.44
C SER A 235 16.81 -15.76 2.67
N PHE A 236 16.09 -16.79 3.13
CA PHE A 236 14.93 -17.30 2.41
C PHE A 236 13.63 -17.06 3.19
N LEU A 237 12.51 -16.87 2.48
CA LEU A 237 11.21 -16.64 3.13
C LEU A 237 10.77 -17.83 4.00
N GLN A 238 11.18 -19.04 3.62
CA GLN A 238 10.93 -20.29 4.35
C GLN A 238 11.80 -20.43 5.61
N ASP A 239 12.77 -19.52 5.84
CA ASP A 239 13.49 -19.42 7.10
C ASP A 239 12.62 -18.76 8.20
N TYR A 240 11.45 -18.20 7.85
CA TYR A 240 10.53 -17.59 8.80
C TYR A 240 9.33 -18.49 9.10
N GLU A 241 8.81 -18.38 10.31
CA GLU A 241 7.56 -19.02 10.74
C GLU A 241 6.65 -18.02 11.44
N TYR A 242 5.34 -18.21 11.27
CA TYR A 242 4.34 -17.48 12.03
C TYR A 242 4.16 -18.13 13.40
N SER A 243 4.19 -17.32 14.46
CA SER A 243 3.95 -17.76 15.84
C SER A 243 2.87 -16.87 16.45
N ALA A 244 1.65 -17.38 16.59
CA ALA A 244 0.53 -16.62 17.13
C ALA A 244 0.87 -15.99 18.49
N GLY A 245 0.65 -14.68 18.62
CA GLY A 245 0.94 -13.91 19.84
C GLY A 245 2.41 -13.60 20.08
N TYR A 246 3.32 -13.93 19.15
CA TYR A 246 4.73 -13.53 19.24
C TYR A 246 4.90 -12.00 19.13
N GLY A 247 4.13 -11.38 18.24
CA GLY A 247 4.03 -9.94 18.09
C GLY A 247 2.60 -9.44 18.25
N ASP A 248 2.36 -8.22 17.80
CA ASP A 248 1.06 -7.56 17.83
C ASP A 248 0.18 -7.86 16.59
N LEU A 249 0.80 -8.31 15.51
CA LEU A 249 0.16 -8.48 14.20
C LEU A 249 -0.14 -9.96 13.92
N ASP A 250 -1.20 -10.22 13.18
CA ASP A 250 -1.62 -11.57 12.80
C ASP A 250 -0.80 -12.14 11.61
N VAL A 251 -1.25 -13.28 11.08
CA VAL A 251 -0.57 -14.00 9.98
C VAL A 251 -0.51 -13.20 8.67
N TYR A 252 -1.39 -12.20 8.48
CA TYR A 252 -1.37 -11.35 7.29
C TYR A 252 -0.54 -10.08 7.52
N ASN A 253 0.12 -9.95 8.67
CA ASN A 253 0.86 -8.76 9.10
C ASN A 253 -0.03 -7.53 9.33
N GLY A 254 -1.23 -7.78 9.86
CA GLY A 254 -2.14 -6.71 10.26
C GLY A 254 -2.90 -7.04 11.54
N ARG A 255 -3.85 -6.19 11.91
CA ARG A 255 -4.80 -6.46 12.99
C ARG A 255 -6.07 -5.62 12.82
N TYR A 256 -7.16 -6.04 13.46
CA TYR A 256 -8.32 -5.17 13.62
C TYR A 256 -8.06 -4.14 14.73
N CYS A 257 -8.15 -2.85 14.42
CA CYS A 257 -7.91 -1.78 15.37
C CYS A 257 -8.62 -0.47 14.98
N LYS A 258 -8.74 0.44 15.94
CA LYS A 258 -9.03 1.85 15.65
C LYS A 258 -7.79 2.54 15.09
N THR A 259 -8.01 3.49 14.20
CA THR A 259 -6.96 4.37 13.66
C THR A 259 -7.52 5.80 13.56
N PRO A 260 -6.68 6.84 13.33
CA PRO A 260 -7.18 8.20 13.14
C PRO A 260 -8.19 8.33 12.00
N GLU A 261 -7.99 7.60 10.90
CA GLU A 261 -8.91 7.59 9.75
C GLU A 261 -10.14 6.68 9.94
N TYR A 262 -10.04 5.65 10.76
CA TYR A 262 -11.10 4.68 11.03
C TYR A 262 -11.37 4.58 12.55
N PRO A 263 -11.98 5.61 13.17
CA PRO A 263 -12.19 5.65 14.63
C PRO A 263 -13.19 4.61 15.13
N SER A 264 -14.06 4.09 14.25
CA SER A 264 -14.96 2.97 14.54
C SER A 264 -14.29 1.60 14.44
N GLY A 265 -13.04 1.54 13.99
CA GLY A 265 -12.29 0.30 13.78
C GLY A 265 -12.29 -0.16 12.33
N THR A 266 -11.16 -0.71 11.91
CA THR A 266 -10.96 -1.40 10.63
C THR A 266 -9.88 -2.46 10.80
N TYR A 267 -9.82 -3.42 9.87
CA TYR A 267 -8.59 -4.20 9.72
C TYR A 267 -7.54 -3.34 9.01
N ALA A 268 -6.30 -3.37 9.49
CA ALA A 268 -5.22 -2.57 8.94
C ALA A 268 -3.92 -3.38 8.88
N TYR A 269 -3.17 -3.22 7.79
CA TYR A 269 -1.80 -3.70 7.66
C TYR A 269 -0.82 -2.68 8.20
N PHE A 270 0.33 -3.13 8.66
CA PHE A 270 1.37 -2.27 9.21
C PHE A 270 2.72 -2.65 8.64
N VAL A 271 3.54 -1.67 8.25
CA VAL A 271 4.93 -1.96 7.90
C VAL A 271 5.65 -2.53 9.13
N ALA A 272 6.33 -3.66 8.96
CA ALA A 272 6.99 -4.37 10.03
C ALA A 272 8.46 -3.91 10.13
N THR A 273 8.82 -3.33 11.27
CA THR A 273 10.19 -2.87 11.54
C THR A 273 10.68 -3.23 12.93
N ASP A 274 11.99 -3.28 13.12
CA ASP A 274 12.63 -3.42 14.41
C ASP A 274 12.73 -2.06 15.15
N ALA A 275 13.50 -2.04 16.26
CA ALA A 275 13.71 -0.84 17.05
C ALA A 275 14.53 0.26 16.37
N SER A 276 15.34 -0.11 15.39
CA SER A 276 16.10 0.79 14.54
C SER A 276 15.35 1.21 13.27
N LEU A 277 14.07 0.80 13.15
CA LEU A 277 13.25 0.95 11.94
C LEU A 277 13.77 0.14 10.73
N ALA A 278 14.64 -0.85 10.96
CA ALA A 278 15.05 -1.77 9.92
C ALA A 278 13.89 -2.70 9.56
N PRO A 279 13.72 -3.08 8.27
CA PRO A 279 12.63 -3.95 7.83
C PRO A 279 12.69 -5.33 8.50
N VAL A 280 11.52 -5.85 8.90
CA VAL A 280 11.36 -7.20 9.44
C VAL A 280 10.32 -7.93 8.59
N TYR A 281 10.58 -9.20 8.26
CA TYR A 281 9.64 -10.02 7.50
C TYR A 281 8.24 -10.06 8.16
N PRO A 282 7.13 -9.89 7.41
CA PRO A 282 7.01 -9.90 5.95
C PRO A 282 6.99 -8.50 5.31
N PHE A 283 7.57 -7.51 6.00
CA PHE A 283 7.73 -6.11 5.59
C PHE A 283 6.44 -5.28 5.53
N VAL A 284 5.42 -5.71 4.79
CA VAL A 284 4.18 -4.94 4.62
C VAL A 284 2.95 -5.82 4.75
N ILE A 285 2.79 -6.80 3.87
CA ILE A 285 1.66 -7.75 3.84
C ILE A 285 2.25 -9.15 3.98
N GLY A 286 1.58 -10.01 4.74
CA GLY A 286 1.97 -11.41 4.87
C GLY A 286 1.92 -12.20 3.56
N PRO A 287 2.22 -13.52 3.61
CA PRO A 287 2.12 -14.41 2.46
C PRO A 287 0.73 -14.42 1.81
N THR A 288 -0.32 -14.08 2.56
CA THR A 288 -1.68 -13.98 2.05
C THR A 288 -2.37 -12.69 2.48
N TYR A 289 -3.42 -12.30 1.76
CA TYR A 289 -4.32 -11.23 2.13
C TYR A 289 -5.38 -11.67 3.15
N ARG A 290 -5.79 -10.73 4.00
CA ARG A 290 -6.93 -10.86 4.92
C ARG A 290 -8.27 -10.89 4.21
N GLY A 291 -8.46 -9.99 3.24
CA GLY A 291 -9.73 -9.67 2.61
C GLY A 291 -9.95 -10.24 1.22
N ASN A 292 -11.08 -9.87 0.62
CA ASN A 292 -11.39 -10.18 -0.78
C ASN A 292 -10.60 -9.27 -1.71
N VAL A 293 -9.75 -9.88 -2.54
CA VAL A 293 -8.79 -9.16 -3.38
C VAL A 293 -9.37 -8.79 -4.74
N VAL A 294 -9.08 -7.58 -5.19
CA VAL A 294 -9.27 -7.18 -6.58
C VAL A 294 -8.21 -7.85 -7.46
N ARG A 295 -8.59 -8.92 -8.16
CA ARG A 295 -7.69 -9.74 -8.98
C ARG A 295 -6.95 -8.95 -10.07
N ASP A 296 -7.61 -7.99 -10.68
CA ASP A 296 -7.02 -7.15 -11.75
C ASP A 296 -5.87 -6.26 -11.27
N ASN A 297 -5.71 -6.08 -9.96
CA ASN A 297 -4.63 -5.27 -9.40
C ASN A 297 -3.38 -6.08 -9.07
N ILE A 298 -3.46 -7.41 -8.93
CA ILE A 298 -2.33 -8.20 -8.40
C ILE A 298 -1.52 -8.89 -9.49
N GLY A 299 -0.21 -9.00 -9.29
CA GLY A 299 0.68 -9.73 -10.18
C GLY A 299 1.59 -8.84 -11.04
N PRO A 300 2.51 -9.44 -11.80
CA PRO A 300 3.52 -8.71 -12.58
C PRO A 300 2.96 -8.02 -13.84
N THR A 301 1.74 -8.35 -14.28
CA THR A 301 1.12 -7.80 -15.50
C THR A 301 -0.14 -6.99 -15.22
N SER A 302 -0.43 -6.72 -13.95
CA SER A 302 -1.63 -6.03 -13.48
C SER A 302 -1.54 -4.51 -13.65
N GLY A 303 -2.44 -3.77 -12.99
CA GLY A 303 -2.46 -2.30 -13.04
C GLY A 303 -3.04 -1.76 -14.34
N LYS A 304 -3.84 -2.55 -15.07
CA LYS A 304 -4.47 -2.16 -16.34
C LYS A 304 -5.99 -2.12 -16.23
N VAL A 305 -6.50 -1.80 -15.04
CA VAL A 305 -7.94 -1.77 -14.77
C VAL A 305 -8.62 -0.77 -15.69
N SER A 306 -9.69 -1.21 -16.35
CA SER A 306 -10.59 -0.33 -17.10
C SER A 306 -11.73 0.14 -16.20
N VAL A 307 -12.06 1.43 -16.27
CA VAL A 307 -13.23 1.99 -15.58
C VAL A 307 -14.46 1.70 -16.43
N THR A 308 -15.30 0.76 -15.98
CA THR A 308 -16.49 0.30 -16.73
C THR A 308 -17.81 0.76 -16.10
N GLU A 309 -17.75 1.61 -15.08
CA GLU A 309 -18.91 2.13 -14.36
C GLU A 309 -18.89 3.67 -14.33
N ALA A 310 -20.03 4.27 -13.99
CA ALA A 310 -20.09 5.71 -13.80
C ALA A 310 -19.29 6.11 -12.56
N THR A 311 -18.38 7.07 -12.72
CA THR A 311 -17.52 7.57 -11.64
C THR A 311 -17.58 9.09 -11.53
N SER A 312 -17.33 9.59 -10.33
CA SER A 312 -17.09 10.99 -10.04
C SER A 312 -15.58 11.25 -9.93
N LEU A 313 -15.12 12.34 -10.52
CA LEU A 313 -13.73 12.77 -10.38
C LEU A 313 -13.52 13.42 -9.01
N TYR A 314 -12.43 13.06 -8.34
CA TYR A 314 -12.02 13.65 -7.08
C TYR A 314 -10.84 14.60 -7.29
N TYR A 315 -10.99 15.80 -6.74
CA TYR A 315 -9.96 16.84 -6.71
C TYR A 315 -9.67 17.19 -5.24
N GLN A 316 -8.39 17.13 -4.85
CA GLN A 316 -7.96 17.74 -3.60
C GLN A 316 -7.86 19.24 -3.82
N TYR A 317 -8.77 19.97 -3.19
CA TYR A 317 -8.71 21.42 -3.15
C TYR A 317 -7.82 21.85 -1.99
N SER A 318 -6.98 22.85 -2.21
CA SER A 318 -6.32 23.54 -1.09
C SER A 318 -7.35 24.25 -0.23
N SER A 319 -7.01 24.51 1.04
CA SER A 319 -7.84 25.33 1.94
C SER A 319 -8.20 26.70 1.35
N ALA A 320 -7.31 27.30 0.56
CA ALA A 320 -7.56 28.54 -0.16
C ALA A 320 -8.60 28.37 -1.30
N GLN A 321 -8.56 27.25 -2.03
CA GLN A 321 -9.53 26.96 -3.09
C GLN A 321 -10.91 26.64 -2.53
N LEU A 322 -10.99 25.95 -1.39
CA LEU A 322 -12.25 25.72 -0.65
C LEU A 322 -12.90 27.04 -0.21
N ASN A 323 -12.13 28.02 0.24
CA ASN A 323 -12.65 29.33 0.64
C ASN A 323 -13.22 30.13 -0.54
N LEU A 324 -12.53 30.14 -1.69
CA LEU A 324 -13.07 30.76 -2.91
C LEU A 324 -14.34 30.06 -3.39
N PHE A 325 -14.37 28.73 -3.38
CA PHE A 325 -15.54 27.96 -3.81
C PHE A 325 -16.75 28.20 -2.91
N ASN A 326 -16.55 28.17 -1.59
CA ASN A 326 -17.59 28.47 -0.61
C ASN A 326 -18.15 29.89 -0.79
N LEU A 327 -17.28 30.87 -1.07
CA LEU A 327 -17.68 32.25 -1.35
C LEU A 327 -18.55 32.32 -2.62
N PHE A 328 -18.19 31.61 -3.69
CA PHE A 328 -19.00 31.54 -4.90
C PHE A 328 -20.38 30.91 -4.66
N THR A 329 -20.47 29.81 -3.92
CA THR A 329 -21.77 29.18 -3.59
C THR A 329 -22.65 30.07 -2.69
N LEU A 330 -22.06 30.78 -1.72
CA LEU A 330 -22.78 31.73 -0.85
C LEU A 330 -23.29 32.94 -1.65
N VAL A 331 -22.47 33.51 -2.54
CA VAL A 331 -22.86 34.63 -3.40
C VAL A 331 -23.96 34.20 -4.38
N SER A 332 -23.88 32.99 -4.93
CA SER A 332 -24.92 32.44 -5.82
C SER A 332 -26.26 32.25 -5.11
N ALA A 333 -26.24 31.71 -3.88
CA ALA A 333 -27.44 31.54 -3.07
C ALA A 333 -28.05 32.88 -2.65
N PHE A 334 -27.21 33.88 -2.33
CA PHE A 334 -27.65 35.23 -1.94
C PHE A 334 -28.24 36.03 -3.11
N LEU A 335 -27.69 35.88 -4.32
CA LEU A 335 -28.24 36.47 -5.54
C LEU A 335 -29.57 35.81 -5.92
N ALA A 336 -29.70 34.49 -5.77
CA ALA A 336 -30.95 33.77 -6.00
C ALA A 336 -32.06 34.15 -5.00
N SER A 337 -31.71 34.44 -3.74
CA SER A 337 -32.69 34.85 -2.71
C SER A 337 -33.15 36.31 -2.80
N ARG A 338 -32.51 37.14 -3.64
CA ARG A 338 -32.89 38.55 -3.86
C ARG A 338 -33.70 38.77 -5.15
N LEU A 339 -33.99 37.70 -5.89
CA LEU A 339 -34.79 37.72 -7.12
C LEU A 339 -36.24 37.23 -6.90
N PHE A 340 -36.67 37.09 -5.64
CA PHE A 340 -38.05 36.79 -5.24
C PHE A 340 -38.69 37.98 -4.53
#